data_AF-A0A7S2XWA5-F1
#
_entry.id   AF-A0A7S2XWA5-F1
#
_cell.length_a   1.000
_cell.length_b   1.000
_cell.length_c   1.000
_cell.angle_alpha   90.00
_cell.angle_beta   90.00
_cell.angle_gamma   90.00
#
_symmetry.space_group_name_H-M   'P 1'
#
loop_
_entity.id
_entity.type
_entity.pdbx_description
1 polymer ?
#
loop_
_entity_poly.entity_id
_entity_poly.type
_entity_poly.pdbx_seq_one_letter_code
_entity_poly.pdbx_strand_id
1 'polypeptide(L)'
;VGPGNARPEEVENKAGMTVTLASLPGVEITPFRVSEETPLLGDYRKLLGIESDPKVMIMYPAPNFIDELPKFLDGLDFTFPGATKIGGMASTVSSLSRPSIFIWHKEMESQGQEEGEKAGNGSKRRDFHGDGVVGVSLSGDIKVQ
;
A
#
# COMPACT_ATOMS: atom_id res chain seq x y z
N VAL A 1 20.27 -39.27 -5.32
CA VAL A 1 20.16 -38.46 -6.56
C VAL A 1 19.76 -37.06 -6.10
N GLY A 2 20.69 -36.10 -6.15
CA GLY A 2 20.49 -34.75 -5.59
C GLY A 2 19.50 -33.91 -6.42
N PRO A 3 19.03 -32.76 -5.91
CA PRO A 3 18.09 -31.92 -6.63
C PRO A 3 18.74 -31.53 -7.96
N GLY A 4 18.03 -31.85 -9.05
CA GLY A 4 18.54 -31.80 -10.41
C GLY A 4 18.99 -30.41 -10.84
N ASN A 5 19.77 -30.40 -11.93
CA ASN A 5 20.34 -29.25 -12.65
C ASN A 5 19.30 -28.25 -13.20
N ALA A 6 18.28 -27.88 -12.43
CA ALA A 6 17.36 -26.80 -12.79
C ALA A 6 18.11 -25.47 -12.68
N ARG A 7 18.38 -24.84 -13.83
CA ARG A 7 18.88 -23.46 -13.87
C ARG A 7 17.68 -22.51 -13.78
N PRO A 8 17.81 -21.36 -13.11
CA PRO A 8 16.79 -20.32 -13.18
C PRO A 8 16.53 -19.97 -14.65
N GLU A 9 15.27 -20.00 -15.06
CA GLU A 9 14.81 -19.59 -16.39
C GLU A 9 13.92 -18.36 -16.20
N GLU A 10 14.16 -17.33 -17.00
CA GLU A 10 13.31 -16.15 -17.03
C GLU A 10 12.04 -16.47 -17.81
N VAL A 11 10.89 -16.22 -17.20
CA VAL A 11 9.60 -16.58 -17.77
C VAL A 11 8.77 -15.32 -17.96
N GLU A 12 8.56 -14.97 -19.24
CA GLU A 12 7.75 -13.84 -19.64
C GLU A 12 6.26 -14.20 -19.75
N ASN A 13 5.38 -13.21 -19.62
CA ASN A 13 3.93 -13.34 -19.81
C ASN A 13 3.26 -14.39 -18.90
N LYS A 14 3.83 -14.62 -17.72
CA LYS A 14 3.23 -15.44 -16.66
C LYS A 14 3.01 -14.60 -15.41
N ALA A 15 2.07 -15.03 -14.56
CA ALA A 15 1.86 -14.40 -13.27
C ALA A 15 3.14 -14.53 -12.43
N GLY A 16 3.71 -13.40 -12.05
CA GLY A 16 4.85 -13.31 -11.14
C GLY A 16 4.41 -12.86 -9.74
N MET A 17 5.13 -13.31 -8.73
CA MET A 17 4.98 -12.82 -7.35
C MET A 17 6.36 -12.45 -6.82
N THR A 18 6.48 -11.23 -6.31
CA THR A 18 7.68 -10.79 -5.59
C THR A 18 7.40 -10.87 -4.11
N VAL A 19 8.34 -11.43 -3.35
CA VAL A 19 8.29 -11.48 -1.89
C VAL A 19 9.54 -10.82 -1.34
N THR A 20 9.35 -9.83 -0.49
CA THR A 20 10.43 -9.17 0.25
C THR A 20 10.37 -9.66 1.70
N LEU A 21 11.49 -10.18 2.20
CA LEU A 21 11.64 -10.58 3.60
C LEU A 21 12.74 -9.73 4.24
N ALA A 22 12.44 -9.14 5.39
CA ALA A 22 13.38 -8.33 6.15
C ALA A 22 13.23 -8.59 7.65
N SER A 23 14.34 -8.49 8.39
CA SER A 23 14.32 -8.36 9.85
C SER A 23 14.55 -6.89 10.17
N LEU A 24 13.57 -6.25 10.81
CA LEU A 24 13.59 -4.82 11.14
C LEU A 24 13.38 -4.63 12.66
N PRO A 25 14.38 -4.96 13.49
CA PRO A 25 14.26 -4.76 14.94
C PRO A 25 14.11 -3.28 15.28
N GLY A 26 13.20 -2.96 16.21
CA GLY A 26 12.98 -1.58 16.64
C GLY A 26 12.32 -0.70 15.57
N VAL A 27 11.76 -1.30 14.52
CA VAL A 27 10.96 -0.61 13.50
C VAL A 27 9.49 -0.88 13.74
N GLU A 28 8.70 0.19 13.80
CA GLU A 28 7.25 0.12 13.78
C GLU A 28 6.76 0.30 12.34
N ILE A 29 5.85 -0.58 11.92
CA ILE A 29 5.26 -0.58 10.58
C ILE A 29 3.77 -0.26 10.74
N THR A 30 3.37 0.91 10.24
CA THR A 30 1.97 1.35 10.27
C THR A 30 1.42 1.36 8.85
N PRO A 31 0.53 0.40 8.50
CA PRO A 31 -0.14 0.41 7.21
C PRO A 31 -1.19 1.51 7.16
N PHE A 32 -1.37 2.11 5.99
CA PHE A 32 -2.41 3.11 5.76
C PHE A 32 -3.05 2.95 4.39
N ARG A 33 -4.26 3.48 4.27
CA ARG A 33 -4.99 3.63 3.02
C ARG A 33 -5.69 4.98 3.00
N VAL A 34 -5.64 5.65 1.86
CA VAL A 34 -6.43 6.86 1.58
C VAL A 34 -7.21 6.60 0.30
N SER A 35 -8.53 6.82 0.30
CA SER A 35 -9.35 6.74 -0.91
C SER A 35 -9.30 8.05 -1.69
N GLU A 36 -9.70 8.01 -2.97
CA GLU A 36 -9.79 9.21 -3.82
C GLU A 36 -10.77 10.25 -3.26
N GLU A 37 -11.85 9.78 -2.64
CA GLU A 37 -12.88 10.63 -2.03
C GLU A 37 -12.46 11.27 -0.70
N THR A 38 -11.31 10.84 -0.13
CA THR A 38 -10.87 11.34 1.17
C THR A 38 -10.38 12.78 1.05
N PRO A 39 -10.94 13.74 1.81
CA PRO A 39 -10.49 15.12 1.74
C PRO A 39 -9.02 15.27 2.13
N LEU A 40 -8.18 15.67 1.18
CA LEU A 40 -6.75 15.89 1.38
C LEU A 40 -6.41 17.24 2.05
N LEU A 41 -7.28 17.69 2.95
CA LEU A 41 -7.17 18.94 3.70
C LEU A 41 -7.20 18.61 5.19
N GLY A 42 -6.13 18.90 5.92
CA GLY A 42 -6.10 18.76 7.38
C GLY A 42 -4.89 17.99 7.91
N ASP A 43 -5.11 17.29 9.02
CA ASP A 43 -4.06 16.61 9.78
C ASP A 43 -3.76 15.22 9.18
N TYR A 44 -2.64 15.12 8.46
CA TYR A 44 -2.21 13.88 7.83
C TYR A 44 -1.77 12.81 8.83
N ARG A 45 -1.38 13.17 10.07
CA ARG A 45 -1.09 12.15 11.10
C ARG A 45 -2.34 11.37 11.42
N LYS A 46 -3.42 12.10 11.71
CA LYS A 46 -4.72 11.50 12.01
C LYS A 46 -5.30 10.76 10.81
N LEU A 47 -5.17 11.34 9.61
CA LEU A 47 -5.64 10.71 8.37
C LEU A 47 -5.00 9.34 8.15
N LEU A 48 -3.70 9.23 8.42
CA LEU A 48 -2.91 8.03 8.15
C LEU A 48 -2.77 7.11 9.37
N GLY A 49 -3.24 7.53 10.54
CA GLY A 49 -3.03 6.80 11.81
C GLY A 49 -1.57 6.74 12.24
N ILE A 50 -0.76 7.75 11.88
CA ILE A 50 0.68 7.79 12.14
C ILE A 50 0.97 8.67 13.34
N GLU A 51 1.30 8.03 14.47
CA GLU A 51 1.67 8.73 15.70
C GLU A 51 3.15 9.16 15.70
N SER A 52 4.04 8.25 15.30
CA SER A 52 5.49 8.46 15.28
C SER A 52 5.97 8.99 13.94
N ASP A 53 6.97 9.88 13.95
CA ASP A 53 7.58 10.40 12.72
C ASP A 53 8.23 9.29 11.88
N PRO A 54 7.70 9.00 10.68
CA PRO A 54 8.25 7.96 9.85
C PRO A 54 9.56 8.42 9.21
N LYS A 55 10.49 7.49 9.06
CA LYS A 55 11.73 7.68 8.29
C LYS A 55 11.52 7.34 6.83
N VAL A 56 10.70 6.33 6.55
CA VAL A 56 10.38 5.89 5.19
C VAL A 56 8.89 5.68 5.06
N MET A 57 8.33 6.07 3.93
CA MET A 57 6.97 5.75 3.51
C MET A 57 7.05 5.00 2.18
N ILE A 58 6.51 3.79 2.12
CA ILE A 58 6.40 3.00 0.90
C ILE A 58 4.95 3.05 0.43
N MET A 59 4.71 3.53 -0.79
CA MET A 59 3.36 3.83 -1.28
C MET A 59 3.09 3.28 -2.67
N TYR A 60 1.86 2.85 -2.89
CA TYR A 60 1.36 2.33 -4.15
C TYR A 60 0.03 3.00 -4.51
N PRO A 61 0.07 4.13 -5.23
CA PRO A 61 -1.13 4.78 -5.75
C PRO A 61 -1.80 3.94 -6.85
N ALA A 62 -3.12 3.88 -6.83
CA ALA A 62 -3.90 3.39 -7.96
C ALA A 62 -3.80 4.39 -9.13
N PRO A 63 -3.99 3.93 -10.39
CA PRO A 63 -3.77 4.78 -11.57
C PRO A 63 -4.71 5.98 -11.66
N ASN A 64 -5.93 5.86 -11.12
CA ASN A 64 -6.90 6.95 -11.04
C ASN A 64 -6.58 7.99 -9.94
N PHE A 65 -5.69 7.68 -9.00
CA PHE A 65 -5.29 8.64 -7.96
C PHE A 65 -4.21 9.63 -8.45
N ILE A 66 -3.85 9.59 -9.74
CA ILE A 66 -2.77 10.41 -10.31
C ILE A 66 -3.02 11.92 -10.15
N ASP A 67 -4.27 12.37 -10.24
CA ASP A 67 -4.62 13.79 -10.15
C ASP A 67 -4.53 14.33 -8.71
N GLU A 68 -4.84 13.48 -7.72
CA GLU A 68 -4.75 13.83 -6.29
C GLU A 68 -3.35 13.60 -5.70
N LEU A 69 -2.51 12.77 -6.37
CA LEU A 69 -1.19 12.39 -5.88
C LEU A 69 -0.28 13.60 -5.56
N PRO A 70 -0.15 14.65 -6.39
CA PRO A 70 0.68 15.80 -6.06
C PRO A 70 0.26 16.48 -4.75
N LYS A 71 -1.05 16.71 -4.58
CA LYS A 71 -1.61 17.33 -3.38
C LYS A 71 -1.42 16.44 -2.15
N PHE A 72 -1.54 15.13 -2.32
CA PHE A 72 -1.26 14.16 -1.27
C PHE A 72 0.21 14.21 -0.83
N LEU A 73 1.14 14.24 -1.80
CA LEU A 73 2.58 14.37 -1.53
C LEU A 73 2.92 15.68 -0.83
N ASP A 74 2.33 16.81 -1.25
CA ASP A 74 2.51 18.10 -0.58
C ASP A 74 2.08 18.05 0.89
N GLY A 75 0.94 17.40 1.18
CA GLY A 75 0.47 17.20 2.55
C GLY A 75 1.38 16.31 3.40
N LEU A 76 1.96 15.27 2.78
CA LEU A 76 2.98 14.43 3.40
C LEU A 76 4.28 15.19 3.66
N ASP A 77 4.74 16.02 2.73
CA ASP A 77 5.96 16.82 2.89
C ASP A 77 5.79 17.90 3.96
N PHE A 78 4.60 18.48 4.06
CA PHE A 78 4.26 19.41 5.12
C PHE A 78 4.26 18.74 6.50
N THR A 79 3.65 17.55 6.60
CA THR A 79 3.43 16.86 7.89
C THR A 79 4.64 16.04 8.35
N PHE A 80 5.35 15.44 7.39
CA PHE A 80 6.50 14.54 7.59
C PHE A 80 7.67 14.96 6.68
N PRO A 81 8.25 16.15 6.89
CA PRO A 81 9.31 16.69 6.02
C PRO A 81 10.58 15.82 6.01
N GLY A 82 10.84 15.08 7.10
CA GLY A 82 12.00 14.19 7.22
C GLY A 82 11.79 12.77 6.69
N ALA A 83 10.58 12.42 6.24
CA ALA A 83 10.28 11.09 5.75
C ALA A 83 10.69 10.96 4.28
N THR A 84 11.44 9.91 3.95
CA THR A 84 11.70 9.51 2.56
C THR A 84 10.48 8.81 1.99
N LYS A 85 9.95 9.30 0.87
CA LYS A 85 8.81 8.70 0.17
C LYS A 85 9.31 7.89 -1.02
N ILE A 86 8.99 6.60 -1.05
CA ILE A 86 9.33 5.69 -2.15
C ILE A 86 8.10 4.90 -2.56
N GLY A 87 8.09 4.40 -3.79
CA GLY A 87 6.92 3.70 -4.29
C GLY A 87 6.86 3.61 -5.79
N GLY A 88 5.73 3.13 -6.26
CA GLY A 88 5.41 3.06 -7.68
C GLY A 88 3.92 3.15 -7.90
N MET A 89 3.53 3.82 -8.98
CA MET A 89 2.14 3.82 -9.43
C MET A 89 1.79 2.43 -9.96
N ALA A 90 0.63 1.92 -9.58
CA ALA A 90 0.10 0.72 -10.22
C ALA A 90 -0.04 0.95 -11.73
N SER A 91 0.14 -0.11 -12.52
CA SER A 91 0.02 -0.03 -13.99
C SER A 91 -1.33 -0.55 -14.46
N THR A 92 -1.80 -0.04 -15.61
CA THR A 92 -2.93 -0.60 -16.34
C THR A 92 -2.41 -1.21 -17.64
N VAL A 93 -2.92 -2.40 -17.98
CA VAL A 93 -2.52 -3.11 -19.21
C VAL A 93 -3.43 -2.74 -20.39
N SER A 94 -4.62 -2.19 -20.12
CA SER A 94 -5.54 -1.67 -21.13
C SER A 94 -6.61 -0.76 -20.52
N SER A 95 -7.28 0.04 -21.36
CA SER A 95 -8.44 0.85 -20.96
C SER A 95 -9.66 0.04 -20.48
N LEU A 96 -9.69 -1.27 -20.77
CA LEU A 96 -10.72 -2.20 -20.28
C LEU A 96 -10.32 -2.88 -18.96
N SER A 97 -9.04 -2.82 -18.58
CA SER A 97 -8.57 -3.39 -17.31
C SER A 97 -9.02 -2.51 -16.14
N ARG A 98 -9.46 -3.15 -15.06
CA ARG A 98 -9.73 -2.49 -13.78
C ARG A 98 -8.56 -2.78 -12.85
N PRO A 99 -7.49 -1.96 -12.87
CA PRO A 99 -6.38 -2.12 -11.94
C PRO A 99 -6.92 -2.06 -10.51
N SER A 100 -6.25 -2.79 -9.61
CA SER A 100 -6.55 -2.68 -8.19
C SER A 100 -5.27 -2.76 -7.39
N ILE A 101 -5.24 -1.99 -6.30
CA ILE A 101 -4.25 -2.08 -5.25
C ILE A 101 -4.82 -2.91 -4.11
N PHE A 102 -3.94 -3.57 -3.37
CA PHE A 102 -4.31 -4.43 -2.26
C PHE A 102 -3.43 -4.15 -1.06
N ILE A 103 -4.05 -4.08 0.12
CA ILE A 103 -3.34 -4.01 1.39
C ILE A 103 -4.05 -4.91 2.40
N TRP A 104 -3.26 -5.63 3.19
CA TRP A 104 -3.75 -6.44 4.29
C TRP A 104 -2.76 -6.36 5.44
N HIS A 105 -3.27 -6.22 6.66
CA HIS A 105 -2.50 -6.46 7.87
C HIS A 105 -3.38 -7.11 8.93
N LYS A 106 -2.74 -7.86 9.84
CA LYS A 106 -3.42 -8.69 10.84
C LYS A 106 -4.48 -7.94 11.65
N GLU A 107 -4.28 -6.66 11.96
CA GLU A 107 -5.20 -5.90 12.81
C GLU A 107 -6.51 -5.53 12.10
N MET A 108 -6.56 -5.59 10.75
CA MET A 108 -7.80 -5.42 9.97
C MET A 108 -8.81 -6.56 10.18
N GLU A 109 -8.40 -7.69 10.77
CA GLU A 109 -9.33 -8.79 11.09
C GLU A 109 -10.38 -8.39 12.16
N SER A 110 -10.05 -7.43 13.02
CA SER A 110 -10.86 -7.06 14.19
C SER A 110 -12.07 -6.16 13.91
N GLN A 111 -12.16 -5.56 12.72
CA GLN A 111 -13.27 -4.66 12.33
C GLN A 111 -14.35 -5.36 11.47
N GLY A 112 -14.29 -6.69 11.36
CA GLY A 112 -15.05 -7.45 10.37
C GLY A 112 -16.37 -8.08 10.82
N GLN A 113 -16.84 -7.88 12.06
CA GLN A 113 -17.90 -8.73 12.66
C GLN A 113 -19.30 -8.10 12.86
N GLU A 114 -19.57 -6.84 12.52
CA GLU A 114 -20.88 -6.22 12.87
C GLU A 114 -21.83 -5.83 11.73
N GLU A 115 -21.54 -6.08 10.45
CA GLU A 115 -22.53 -5.80 9.38
C GLU A 115 -22.70 -6.99 8.43
N GLY A 116 -23.64 -7.86 8.80
CA GLY A 116 -24.23 -8.86 7.92
C GLY A 116 -25.46 -8.32 7.18
N GLU A 117 -25.68 -8.86 5.98
CA GLU A 117 -26.88 -8.77 5.11
C GLU A 117 -26.97 -7.53 4.20
N LYS A 118 -26.71 -7.61 2.89
CA LYS A 118 -27.30 -8.55 1.92
C LYS A 118 -26.30 -8.93 0.82
N ALA A 119 -26.10 -10.23 0.66
CA ALA A 119 -25.36 -10.82 -0.44
C ALA A 119 -26.10 -10.62 -1.79
N GLY A 120 -25.72 -9.57 -2.51
CA GLY A 120 -25.78 -9.56 -3.97
C GLY A 120 -24.57 -10.33 -4.52
N ASN A 121 -24.79 -11.12 -5.55
CA ASN A 121 -23.80 -12.02 -6.17
C ASN A 121 -22.47 -11.29 -6.50
N GLY A 122 -21.42 -11.56 -5.72
CA GLY A 122 -20.10 -10.95 -5.86
C GLY A 122 -19.60 -10.38 -4.53
N SER A 123 -19.02 -11.24 -3.68
CA SER A 123 -18.31 -10.82 -2.49
C SER A 123 -17.16 -9.88 -2.91
N LYS A 124 -17.35 -8.56 -2.86
CA LYS A 124 -16.27 -7.58 -3.02
C LYS A 124 -15.23 -7.95 -1.97
N ARG A 125 -14.07 -8.46 -2.39
CA ARG A 125 -12.93 -8.64 -1.50
C ARG A 125 -12.58 -7.26 -0.96
N ARG A 126 -12.85 -7.01 0.33
CA ARG A 126 -12.76 -5.69 0.97
C ARG A 126 -11.37 -5.07 0.89
N ASP A 127 -10.36 -5.89 0.63
CA ASP A 127 -8.95 -5.51 0.62
C ASP A 127 -8.44 -5.08 -0.78
N PHE A 128 -9.27 -5.23 -1.82
CA PHE A 128 -8.94 -4.77 -3.17
C PHE A 128 -9.61 -3.41 -3.44
N HIS A 129 -8.81 -2.46 -3.88
CA HIS A 129 -9.24 -1.08 -4.10
C HIS A 129 -8.91 -0.66 -5.52
N GLY A 130 -9.91 -0.10 -6.21
CA GLY A 130 -9.72 0.44 -7.57
C GLY A 130 -9.21 1.88 -7.56
N ASP A 131 -9.00 2.47 -6.38
CA ASP A 131 -8.75 3.88 -6.16
C ASP A 131 -7.76 4.13 -5.02
N GLY A 132 -7.36 5.40 -4.90
CA GLY A 132 -6.61 5.86 -3.75
C GLY A 132 -5.14 5.47 -3.75
N VAL A 133 -4.57 5.44 -2.55
CA VAL A 133 -3.20 5.02 -2.28
C VAL A 133 -3.21 4.08 -1.08
N VAL A 134 -2.45 2.99 -1.20
CA VAL A 134 -2.10 2.13 -0.06
C VAL A 134 -0.63 2.28 0.23
N GLY A 135 -0.23 2.13 1.49
CA GLY A 135 1.16 2.22 1.85
C GLY A 135 1.46 1.71 3.24
N VAL A 136 2.74 1.76 3.58
CA VAL A 136 3.24 1.52 4.92
C VAL A 136 4.17 2.66 5.30
N SER A 137 4.01 3.16 6.52
CA SER A 137 4.99 4.06 7.14
C SER A 137 5.89 3.25 8.06
N LEU A 138 7.19 3.53 8.01
CA LEU A 138 8.18 2.87 8.83
C LEU A 138 8.86 3.90 9.72
N SER A 139 8.76 3.73 11.04
CA SER A 139 9.37 4.58 12.06
C SER A 139 10.29 3.76 12.97
N GLY A 140 11.08 4.42 13.83
CA GLY A 140 12.05 3.75 14.72
C GLY A 140 13.49 3.77 14.20
N ASP A 141 14.27 2.71 14.47
CA ASP A 141 15.70 2.63 14.14
C ASP A 141 15.95 2.27 12.67
N ILE A 142 15.59 3.20 11.78
CA ILE A 142 15.80 3.09 10.34
C ILE A 142 16.89 4.07 9.92
N LYS A 143 17.94 3.55 9.31
CA LYS A 143 18.96 4.36 8.63
C LYS A 143 18.66 4.36 7.14
N VAL A 144 18.19 5.50 6.65
CA VAL A 144 18.10 5.76 5.21
C VAL A 144 19.51 6.12 4.74
N GLN A 145 20.07 5.32 3.82
CA GLN A 145 21.40 5.53 3.24
C GLN A 145 21.31 6.22 1.88
#